data_AF-A0A480NAA4-F1
#
_entry.id   AF-A0A480NAA4-F1
#
_cell.length_a   1.000
_cell.length_b   1.000
_cell.length_c   1.000
_cell.angle_alpha   90.00
_cell.angle_beta   90.00
_cell.angle_gamma   90.00
#
_symmetry.space_group_name_H-M   'P 1'
#
loop_
_entity.id
_entity.type
_entity.pdbx_description
1 polymer ?
#
loop_
_entity_poly.entity_id
_entity_poly.type
_entity_poly.pdbx_seq_one_letter_code
_entity_poly.pdbx_strand_id
1 'polypeptide(L)'
;MCTHVSRPCASHGLPGAVIGAQCVAAGPSRRKELVPGPGLGLGEQTLETGTEGLRTEAPAHLWRPGLPRSAKIIGCQVQREPPNSTQRYTRWLNQLEPGQLLTQAFTSHGPTVPMPTWFCSRAWFSHVGPFDEGGRGVPEDLLFFYEHLRKGGGVVRVDRSLLMYRYHPAAATHAVLETTIWTLRVRFLEEQALPRWATFTIWNAGRQGRRLYRSLTAESRRKVVAFCDVDENKIQKGFYCHEESQERPKPRVPVLHFRAARPPFVICVKLDLTGGAFEDNLRSLHLREGRDFLHFS
;
A
#
# COMPACT_ATOMS: atom_id res chain seq x y z
N MET A 1 -45.45 2.39 33.65
CA MET A 1 -46.37 1.65 32.75
C MET A 1 -45.63 1.44 31.43
N CYS A 2 -45.23 0.27 30.97
CA CYS A 2 -45.49 -1.10 31.39
C CYS A 2 -44.19 -1.92 31.33
N THR A 3 -44.13 -2.85 32.27
CA THR A 3 -43.25 -4.00 32.41
C THR A 3 -43.43 -5.02 31.28
N HIS A 4 -42.37 -5.72 30.88
CA HIS A 4 -42.31 -7.18 31.10
C HIS A 4 -40.90 -7.75 30.96
N VAL A 5 -40.54 -8.49 32.02
CA VAL A 5 -39.37 -9.36 32.18
C VAL A 5 -39.65 -10.71 31.53
N SER A 6 -38.65 -11.30 30.87
CA SER A 6 -38.42 -12.76 30.84
C SER A 6 -36.95 -13.07 30.45
N ARG A 7 -36.23 -13.66 31.39
CA ARG A 7 -34.97 -14.45 31.24
C ARG A 7 -35.32 -15.88 31.69
N PRO A 8 -34.48 -16.94 31.53
CA PRO A 8 -33.23 -17.09 30.75
C PRO A 8 -33.14 -18.44 29.99
N CYS A 9 -32.16 -18.61 29.09
CA CYS A 9 -31.46 -19.89 28.96
C CYS A 9 -30.09 -19.75 28.29
N ALA A 10 -29.11 -20.44 28.86
CA ALA A 10 -27.73 -20.47 28.45
C ALA A 10 -27.55 -21.23 27.12
N SER A 11 -26.71 -20.70 26.23
CA SER A 11 -25.97 -21.54 25.28
C SER A 11 -24.64 -20.85 24.97
N HIS A 12 -23.58 -21.63 25.05
CA HIS A 12 -22.23 -21.26 24.64
C HIS A 12 -22.23 -20.82 23.17
N GLY A 13 -21.98 -19.54 22.93
CA GLY A 13 -21.85 -18.95 21.60
C GLY A 13 -20.44 -18.40 21.41
N LEU A 14 -19.72 -19.00 20.48
CA LEU A 14 -18.46 -18.52 19.90
C LEU A 14 -18.51 -17.01 19.60
N PRO A 15 -17.43 -16.23 19.76
CA PRO A 15 -17.44 -14.85 19.29
C PRO A 15 -17.60 -14.86 17.77
N GLY A 16 -18.73 -14.32 17.31
CA GLY A 16 -19.06 -14.15 15.91
C GLY A 16 -17.98 -13.32 15.21
N ALA A 17 -17.66 -13.70 13.99
CA ALA A 17 -16.72 -12.98 13.14
C ALA A 17 -17.20 -11.53 12.96
N VAL A 18 -16.44 -10.59 13.53
CA VAL A 18 -16.60 -9.16 13.27
C VAL A 18 -16.17 -8.93 11.82
N ILE A 19 -17.10 -8.44 11.00
CA ILE A 19 -16.86 -8.12 9.60
C ILE A 19 -16.11 -6.79 9.55
N GLY A 20 -14.80 -6.85 9.38
CA GLY A 20 -13.90 -5.71 9.20
C GLY A 20 -14.16 -4.96 7.89
N ALA A 21 -13.96 -3.65 7.93
CA ALA A 21 -14.17 -2.76 6.80
C ALA A 21 -12.84 -2.25 6.20
N GLN A 22 -12.63 -2.59 4.93
CA GLN A 22 -11.42 -2.21 4.20
C GLN A 22 -11.27 -0.71 4.02
N CYS A 23 -10.08 -0.16 4.20
CA CYS A 23 -9.80 1.25 3.97
C CYS A 23 -9.29 1.51 2.56
N VAL A 24 -10.09 2.15 1.69
CA VAL A 24 -9.63 2.73 0.43
C VAL A 24 -10.05 4.18 0.38
N ALA A 25 -9.09 5.11 0.35
CA ALA A 25 -9.38 6.52 0.18
C ALA A 25 -9.96 6.79 -1.21
N ALA A 26 -11.21 7.21 -1.30
CA ALA A 26 -11.87 7.57 -2.56
C ALA A 26 -11.28 8.89 -3.10
N GLY A 27 -10.60 8.84 -4.26
CA GLY A 27 -10.18 10.03 -5.01
C GLY A 27 -11.22 10.43 -6.07
N PRO A 28 -11.36 11.73 -6.42
CA PRO A 28 -12.35 12.19 -7.41
C PRO A 28 -11.92 11.80 -8.84
N SER A 29 -12.82 11.12 -9.56
CA SER A 29 -12.65 10.75 -10.97
C SER A 29 -13.32 11.79 -11.87
N ARG A 30 -12.54 12.54 -12.67
CA ARG A 30 -13.07 13.35 -13.79
C ARG A 30 -12.93 12.54 -15.07
N ARG A 31 -14.06 12.20 -15.69
CA ARG A 31 -14.10 11.54 -17.01
C ARG A 31 -13.65 12.52 -18.10
N LYS A 32 -12.73 12.10 -18.95
CA LYS A 32 -12.61 12.58 -20.33
C LYS A 32 -12.91 11.40 -21.24
N GLU A 33 -13.92 11.55 -22.07
CA GLU A 33 -14.31 10.59 -23.09
C GLU A 33 -13.23 10.54 -24.19
N LEU A 34 -12.88 9.32 -24.61
CA LEU A 34 -11.98 9.04 -25.73
C LEU A 34 -12.77 8.20 -26.74
N VAL A 35 -12.82 8.69 -27.98
CA VAL A 35 -13.44 8.07 -29.16
C VAL A 35 -12.48 7.03 -29.75
N PRO A 36 -12.94 5.83 -30.17
CA PRO A 36 -12.06 4.79 -30.69
C PRO A 36 -11.76 4.95 -32.18
N GLY A 37 -10.50 4.71 -32.57
CA GLY A 37 -10.05 4.51 -33.95
C GLY A 37 -9.96 3.02 -34.31
N PRO A 38 -9.95 2.66 -35.61
CA PRO A 38 -10.20 1.30 -36.07
C PRO A 38 -8.98 0.38 -35.93
N GLY A 39 -9.28 -0.91 -35.70
CA GLY A 39 -8.30 -1.96 -35.42
C GLY A 39 -7.62 -2.57 -36.65
N LEU A 40 -6.56 -3.32 -36.37
CA LEU A 40 -5.90 -4.21 -37.32
C LEU A 40 -5.34 -5.44 -36.58
N GLY A 41 -5.68 -6.63 -37.12
CA GLY A 41 -4.75 -7.75 -37.30
C GLY A 41 -4.46 -8.66 -36.10
N LEU A 42 -5.20 -9.78 -36.01
CA LEU A 42 -4.82 -10.96 -35.24
C LEU A 42 -3.67 -11.70 -35.96
N GLY A 43 -2.63 -12.04 -35.21
CA GLY A 43 -1.56 -12.95 -35.62
C GLY A 43 -1.28 -13.96 -34.50
N GLU A 44 -1.63 -15.21 -34.75
CA GLU A 44 -1.32 -16.40 -33.93
C GLU A 44 0.19 -16.64 -33.87
N GLN A 45 0.75 -16.77 -32.66
CA GLN A 45 2.02 -17.47 -32.44
C GLN A 45 1.94 -18.34 -31.20
N THR A 46 2.18 -19.63 -31.42
CA THR A 46 2.26 -20.75 -30.50
C THR A 46 3.35 -20.53 -29.44
N LEU A 47 2.98 -20.63 -28.16
CA LEU A 47 3.92 -20.62 -27.03
C LEU A 47 4.34 -22.05 -26.66
N GLU A 48 5.64 -22.31 -26.77
CA GLU A 48 6.29 -23.48 -26.19
C GLU A 48 6.41 -23.34 -24.67
N THR A 49 6.05 -24.40 -23.96
CA THR A 49 6.03 -24.49 -22.50
C THR A 49 7.42 -24.83 -21.95
N GLY A 50 8.16 -23.83 -21.48
CA GLY A 50 9.36 -23.99 -20.65
C GLY A 50 9.05 -23.69 -19.19
N THR A 51 8.88 -24.72 -18.37
CA THR A 51 8.76 -24.59 -16.91
C THR A 51 10.16 -24.54 -16.27
N GLU A 52 10.75 -23.36 -16.20
CA GLU A 52 11.82 -23.07 -15.23
C GLU A 52 11.26 -22.17 -14.12
N GLY A 53 11.11 -22.76 -12.94
CA GLY A 53 10.65 -22.06 -11.74
C GLY A 53 11.67 -21.03 -11.28
N LEU A 54 11.46 -19.76 -11.66
CA LEU A 54 12.08 -18.63 -10.98
C LEU A 54 11.58 -18.60 -9.53
N ARG A 55 12.44 -19.04 -8.60
CA ARG A 55 12.32 -18.66 -7.20
C ARG A 55 12.61 -17.16 -7.11
N THR A 56 11.56 -16.36 -7.14
CA THR A 56 11.62 -14.95 -6.75
C THR A 56 11.87 -14.90 -5.24
N GLU A 57 13.14 -14.78 -4.85
CA GLU A 57 13.49 -14.42 -3.47
C GLU A 57 12.86 -13.05 -3.16
N ALA A 58 11.88 -13.03 -2.25
CA ALA A 58 11.38 -11.78 -1.68
C ALA A 58 12.57 -10.98 -1.11
N PRO A 59 12.59 -9.64 -1.20
CA PRO A 59 13.72 -8.84 -0.78
C PRO A 59 14.07 -9.12 0.69
N ALA A 60 15.10 -9.96 0.89
CA ALA A 60 15.43 -10.63 2.15
C ALA A 60 15.85 -9.68 3.30
N HIS A 61 15.94 -8.39 3.03
CA HIS A 61 16.46 -7.38 3.96
C HIS A 61 15.36 -6.58 4.67
N LEU A 62 14.15 -6.47 4.09
CA LEU A 62 13.01 -5.85 4.78
C LEU A 62 12.30 -6.84 5.73
N TRP A 63 12.24 -8.11 5.32
CA TRP A 63 11.44 -9.15 5.96
C TRP A 63 12.26 -10.42 6.13
N ARG A 64 12.07 -11.12 7.26
CA ARG A 64 12.82 -12.35 7.57
C ARG A 64 12.34 -13.51 6.67
N PRO A 65 13.19 -14.10 5.81
CA PRO A 65 12.83 -15.31 5.08
C PRO A 65 12.69 -16.51 6.05
N GLY A 66 11.88 -17.50 5.68
CA GLY A 66 11.82 -18.79 6.38
C GLY A 66 10.86 -18.89 7.58
N LEU A 67 9.91 -17.97 7.72
CA LEU A 67 8.91 -18.04 8.81
C LEU A 67 8.05 -19.31 8.72
N PRO A 68 7.71 -19.91 9.88
CA PRO A 68 6.84 -21.08 9.92
C PRO A 68 5.50 -20.75 9.26
N ARG A 69 4.88 -21.75 8.61
CA ARG A 69 3.57 -21.59 7.95
C ARG A 69 2.50 -21.04 8.90
N SER A 70 2.62 -21.30 10.19
CA SER A 70 1.72 -20.80 11.23
C SER A 70 1.75 -19.28 11.41
N ALA A 71 2.85 -18.60 11.06
CA ALA A 71 3.06 -17.16 11.23
C ALA A 71 2.72 -16.34 9.97
N LYS A 72 1.67 -16.74 9.24
CA LYS A 72 1.29 -16.12 7.97
C LYS A 72 -0.19 -15.73 7.93
N ILE A 73 -0.48 -14.62 7.27
CA ILE A 73 -1.81 -14.32 6.74
C ILE A 73 -1.86 -14.82 5.30
N ILE A 74 -2.89 -15.61 5.00
CA ILE A 74 -3.17 -16.15 3.67
C ILE A 74 -4.44 -15.47 3.17
N GLY A 75 -4.36 -14.75 2.05
CA GLY A 75 -5.51 -14.19 1.36
C GLY A 75 -5.73 -14.82 -0.02
N CYS A 76 -6.62 -14.23 -0.80
CA CYS A 76 -6.86 -14.62 -2.19
C CYS A 76 -7.13 -13.40 -3.09
N GLN A 77 -7.14 -13.61 -4.40
CA GLN A 77 -7.66 -12.60 -5.32
C GLN A 77 -9.18 -12.46 -5.14
N VAL A 78 -9.70 -11.30 -5.53
CA VAL A 78 -11.12 -10.97 -5.36
C VAL A 78 -11.76 -10.48 -6.65
N GLN A 79 -13.06 -10.69 -6.77
CA GLN A 79 -13.93 -10.01 -7.73
C GLN A 79 -14.78 -8.98 -7.01
N ARG A 80 -15.30 -7.99 -7.73
CA ARG A 80 -16.16 -6.94 -7.18
C ARG A 80 -17.56 -7.04 -7.75
N GLU A 81 -18.55 -6.71 -6.93
CA GLU A 81 -19.94 -6.54 -7.35
C GLU A 81 -20.41 -5.12 -6.95
N PRO A 82 -20.75 -4.22 -7.89
CA PRO A 82 -20.61 -4.39 -9.34
C PRO A 82 -19.12 -4.45 -9.79
N PRO A 83 -18.82 -5.03 -10.97
CA PRO A 83 -17.44 -5.26 -11.44
C PRO A 83 -16.54 -4.01 -11.50
N ASN A 84 -17.13 -2.83 -11.71
CA ASN A 84 -16.40 -1.58 -11.86
C ASN A 84 -16.13 -0.84 -10.53
N SER A 85 -16.58 -1.38 -9.40
CA SER A 85 -16.33 -0.80 -8.09
C SER A 85 -14.85 -0.82 -7.76
N THR A 86 -14.26 0.35 -7.50
CA THR A 86 -12.84 0.49 -7.12
C THR A 86 -11.88 -0.23 -8.06
N GLN A 87 -12.13 -0.20 -9.38
CA GLN A 87 -11.43 -1.01 -10.38
C GLN A 87 -9.89 -0.98 -10.28
N ARG A 88 -9.30 0.20 -10.03
CA ARG A 88 -7.84 0.35 -9.90
C ARG A 88 -7.29 -0.38 -8.68
N TYR A 89 -8.01 -0.33 -7.57
CA TYR A 89 -7.65 -1.05 -6.34
C TYR A 89 -7.72 -2.56 -6.56
N THR A 90 -8.80 -3.06 -7.16
CA THR A 90 -8.97 -4.50 -7.44
C THR A 90 -7.90 -5.01 -8.39
N ARG A 91 -7.54 -4.23 -9.43
CA ARG A 91 -6.44 -4.55 -10.34
C ARG A 91 -5.12 -4.65 -9.58
N TRP A 92 -4.74 -3.59 -8.85
CA TRP A 92 -3.53 -3.55 -8.05
C TRP A 92 -3.42 -4.77 -7.14
N LEU A 93 -4.45 -5.01 -6.32
CA LEU A 93 -4.49 -6.08 -5.34
C LEU A 93 -4.32 -7.47 -6.00
N ASN A 94 -4.98 -7.72 -7.13
CA ASN A 94 -4.92 -9.03 -7.79
C ASN A 94 -3.62 -9.24 -8.58
N GLN A 95 -2.90 -8.18 -8.95
CA GLN A 95 -1.71 -8.22 -9.80
C GLN A 95 -0.39 -8.10 -9.03
N LEU A 96 -0.40 -7.85 -7.71
CA LEU A 96 0.85 -7.85 -6.93
C LEU A 96 1.59 -9.18 -7.09
N GLU A 97 2.86 -9.15 -7.43
CA GLU A 97 3.71 -10.34 -7.37
C GLU A 97 3.89 -10.80 -5.91
N PRO A 98 4.23 -12.08 -5.64
CA PRO A 98 4.39 -12.60 -4.28
C PRO A 98 5.32 -11.77 -3.39
N GLY A 99 6.44 -11.28 -3.94
CA GLY A 99 7.37 -10.40 -3.23
C GLY A 99 6.79 -9.00 -2.94
N GLN A 100 5.88 -8.53 -3.78
CA GLN A 100 5.26 -7.21 -3.67
C GLN A 100 4.20 -7.14 -2.57
N LEU A 101 3.69 -8.27 -2.10
CA LEU A 101 2.77 -8.33 -0.96
C LEU A 101 3.38 -7.68 0.30
N LEU A 102 4.71 -7.70 0.43
CA LEU A 102 5.38 -7.09 1.58
C LEU A 102 5.95 -5.70 1.25
N THR A 103 6.48 -5.48 0.04
CA THR A 103 7.07 -4.19 -0.34
C THR A 103 6.02 -3.11 -0.65
N GLN A 104 4.80 -3.49 -1.02
CA GLN A 104 3.71 -2.54 -1.29
C GLN A 104 2.75 -2.33 -0.10
N ALA A 105 3.10 -2.85 1.08
CA ALA A 105 2.38 -2.58 2.32
C ALA A 105 2.35 -1.09 2.70
N PHE A 106 3.26 -0.28 2.14
CA PHE A 106 3.35 1.16 2.40
C PHE A 106 2.41 2.01 1.53
N THR A 107 1.75 1.44 0.51
CA THR A 107 0.86 2.17 -0.41
C THR A 107 -0.45 2.58 0.26
N SER A 108 -1.20 3.49 -0.37
CA SER A 108 -2.53 3.93 0.12
C SER A 108 -3.62 2.87 0.00
N HIS A 109 -3.28 1.74 -0.62
CA HIS A 109 -4.16 0.61 -0.88
C HIS A 109 -4.02 -0.53 0.14
N GLY A 110 -3.03 -0.49 1.04
CA GLY A 110 -2.83 -1.55 2.04
C GLY A 110 -4.07 -1.80 2.91
N PRO A 111 -4.32 -3.03 3.40
CA PRO A 111 -3.50 -4.25 3.29
C PRO A 111 -3.33 -4.82 1.87
N THR A 112 -2.22 -5.53 1.62
CA THR A 112 -1.89 -6.14 0.30
C THR A 112 -2.62 -7.45 0.02
N VAL A 113 -3.27 -8.00 1.03
CA VAL A 113 -4.31 -9.03 0.91
C VAL A 113 -5.58 -8.50 1.59
N PRO A 114 -6.75 -8.61 0.96
CA PRO A 114 -7.95 -7.96 1.47
C PRO A 114 -8.64 -8.76 2.58
N MET A 115 -9.05 -8.14 3.68
CA MET A 115 -10.09 -8.75 4.55
C MET A 115 -11.43 -8.79 3.78
N PRO A 116 -12.30 -9.82 3.86
CA PRO A 116 -12.29 -11.00 4.73
C PRO A 116 -11.57 -12.22 4.14
N THR A 117 -10.64 -12.07 3.20
CA THR A 117 -9.96 -13.26 2.62
C THR A 117 -8.98 -13.94 3.57
N TRP A 118 -8.72 -13.35 4.73
CA TRP A 118 -7.62 -13.75 5.61
C TRP A 118 -7.89 -15.08 6.32
N PHE A 119 -6.97 -16.01 6.13
CA PHE A 119 -6.78 -17.19 6.93
C PHE A 119 -5.43 -17.11 7.64
N CYS A 120 -5.41 -17.32 8.95
CA CYS A 120 -4.17 -17.45 9.72
C CYS A 120 -4.39 -18.42 10.89
N SER A 121 -3.30 -18.93 11.47
CA SER A 121 -3.43 -19.83 12.62
C SER A 121 -3.98 -19.08 13.84
N ARG A 122 -4.83 -19.72 14.64
CA ARG A 122 -5.36 -19.13 15.89
C ARG A 122 -4.24 -18.68 16.82
N ALA A 123 -3.21 -19.50 16.97
CA ALA A 123 -2.04 -19.18 17.80
C ALA A 123 -1.36 -17.89 17.34
N TRP A 124 -1.23 -17.70 16.02
CA TRP A 124 -0.65 -16.48 15.47
C TRP A 124 -1.57 -15.27 15.59
N PHE A 125 -2.87 -15.42 15.36
CA PHE A 125 -3.85 -14.36 15.65
C PHE A 125 -3.74 -13.89 17.11
N SER A 126 -3.74 -14.82 18.07
CA SER A 126 -3.56 -14.51 19.50
C SER A 126 -2.21 -13.86 19.79
N HIS A 127 -1.15 -14.25 19.07
CA HIS A 127 0.16 -13.62 19.19
C HIS A 127 0.17 -12.18 18.65
N VAL A 128 -0.49 -11.91 17.52
CA VAL A 128 -0.63 -10.56 16.96
C VAL A 128 -1.44 -9.66 17.88
N GLY A 129 -2.56 -10.17 18.40
CA GLY A 129 -3.48 -9.44 19.28
C GLY A 129 -4.88 -9.29 18.64
N PRO A 130 -5.87 -8.81 19.40
CA PRO A 130 -7.20 -8.56 18.87
C PRO A 130 -7.20 -7.40 17.86
N PHE A 131 -8.29 -7.27 17.11
CA PHE A 131 -8.56 -6.05 16.34
C PHE A 131 -8.78 -4.85 17.28
N ASP A 132 -8.52 -3.66 16.77
CA ASP A 132 -8.82 -2.42 17.48
C ASP A 132 -10.34 -2.18 17.48
N GLU A 133 -10.95 -2.13 18.66
CA GLU A 133 -12.39 -1.94 18.86
C GLU A 133 -12.79 -0.47 19.13
N GLY A 134 -11.93 0.50 18.78
CA GLY A 134 -12.20 1.93 18.98
C GLY A 134 -13.38 2.49 18.18
N GLY A 135 -14.00 1.67 17.32
CA GLY A 135 -15.28 1.95 16.68
C GLY A 135 -15.17 2.67 15.34
N ARG A 136 -16.23 3.41 14.98
CA ARG A 136 -16.40 4.01 13.65
C ARG A 136 -15.22 4.93 13.28
N GLY A 137 -14.55 4.64 12.17
CA GLY A 137 -13.45 5.44 11.64
C GLY A 137 -12.05 4.92 12.02
N VAL A 138 -11.99 3.88 12.85
CA VAL A 138 -10.78 3.09 13.05
C VAL A 138 -10.54 2.21 11.81
N PRO A 139 -9.31 2.13 11.27
CA PRO A 139 -8.96 1.21 10.20
C PRO A 139 -8.41 -0.11 10.77
N GLU A 140 -9.26 -0.88 11.44
CA GLU A 140 -8.91 -2.06 12.24
C GLU A 140 -8.13 -3.12 11.44
N ASP A 141 -8.52 -3.34 10.18
CA ASP A 141 -7.84 -4.26 9.27
C ASP A 141 -6.39 -3.80 9.04
N LEU A 142 -6.16 -2.52 8.73
CA LEU A 142 -4.82 -2.00 8.49
C LEU A 142 -3.95 -2.06 9.74
N LEU A 143 -4.52 -1.74 10.90
CA LEU A 143 -3.82 -1.80 12.18
C LEU A 143 -3.37 -3.23 12.51
N PHE A 144 -4.28 -4.20 12.39
CA PHE A 144 -3.94 -5.61 12.57
C PHE A 144 -2.87 -6.06 11.57
N PHE A 145 -3.00 -5.67 10.30
CA PHE A 145 -2.03 -6.02 9.27
C PHE A 145 -0.63 -5.46 9.56
N TYR A 146 -0.53 -4.21 10.04
CA TYR A 146 0.74 -3.63 10.45
C TYR A 146 1.33 -4.31 11.68
N GLU A 147 0.51 -4.63 12.67
CA GLU A 147 1.00 -5.35 13.86
C GLU A 147 1.49 -6.76 13.51
N HIS A 148 0.75 -7.44 12.63
CA HIS A 148 1.17 -8.70 12.03
C HIS A 148 2.56 -8.59 11.40
N LEU A 149 2.80 -7.57 10.57
CA LEU A 149 4.08 -7.35 9.93
C LEU A 149 5.18 -6.95 10.93
N ARG A 150 4.89 -6.10 11.93
CA ARG A 150 5.85 -5.73 13.00
C ARG A 150 6.39 -6.93 13.76
N LYS A 151 5.54 -7.94 13.99
CA LYS A 151 5.91 -9.21 14.63
C LYS A 151 6.64 -10.16 13.69
N GLY A 152 6.98 -9.71 12.49
CA GLY A 152 7.65 -10.50 11.47
C GLY A 152 6.73 -11.49 10.79
N GLY A 153 5.44 -11.20 10.68
CA GLY A 153 4.49 -12.04 9.96
C GLY A 153 4.70 -12.06 8.45
N GLY A 154 4.44 -13.21 7.83
CA GLY A 154 4.48 -13.37 6.38
C GLY A 154 3.11 -13.22 5.73
N VAL A 155 3.09 -12.79 4.46
CA VAL A 155 1.85 -12.68 3.67
C VAL A 155 1.93 -13.60 2.47
N VAL A 156 0.85 -14.34 2.22
CA VAL A 156 0.69 -15.20 1.05
C VAL A 156 -0.66 -14.89 0.41
N ARG A 157 -0.70 -14.86 -0.92
CA ARG A 157 -1.96 -14.78 -1.67
C ARG A 157 -2.11 -16.05 -2.51
N VAL A 158 -3.30 -16.63 -2.49
CA VAL A 158 -3.71 -17.63 -3.48
C VAL A 158 -4.17 -16.86 -4.72
N ASP A 159 -3.49 -17.07 -5.85
CA ASP A 159 -3.79 -16.42 -7.13
C ASP A 159 -4.99 -17.05 -7.84
N ARG A 160 -6.11 -17.08 -7.11
CA ARG A 160 -7.43 -17.48 -7.59
C ARG A 160 -8.45 -16.54 -7.00
N SER A 161 -9.45 -16.17 -7.79
CA SER A 161 -10.57 -15.40 -7.29
C SER A 161 -11.49 -16.29 -6.47
N LEU A 162 -11.40 -16.19 -5.13
CA LEU A 162 -12.17 -17.04 -4.20
C LEU A 162 -13.17 -16.25 -3.36
N LEU A 163 -13.23 -14.93 -3.53
CA LEU A 163 -14.15 -14.05 -2.83
C LEU A 163 -14.74 -13.01 -3.80
N MET A 164 -16.06 -12.88 -3.78
CA MET A 164 -16.77 -11.75 -4.35
C MET A 164 -16.97 -10.68 -3.27
N TYR A 165 -16.36 -9.51 -3.46
CA TYR A 165 -16.48 -8.36 -2.59
C TYR A 165 -17.58 -7.43 -3.12
N ARG A 166 -18.72 -7.39 -2.44
CA ARG A 166 -19.83 -6.51 -2.80
C ARG A 166 -19.57 -5.09 -2.28
N TYR A 167 -19.62 -4.12 -3.18
CA TYR A 167 -19.63 -2.71 -2.82
C TYR A 167 -20.97 -2.34 -2.20
N HIS A 168 -20.93 -1.54 -1.14
CA HIS A 168 -22.11 -0.99 -0.50
C HIS A 168 -21.89 0.50 -0.19
N PRO A 169 -22.84 1.40 -0.50
CA PRO A 169 -22.69 2.84 -0.24
C PRO A 169 -22.50 3.19 1.25
N ALA A 170 -22.99 2.35 2.16
CA ALA A 170 -22.80 2.52 3.61
C ALA A 170 -21.58 1.75 4.16
N ALA A 171 -20.59 1.43 3.32
CA ALA A 171 -19.37 0.78 3.80
C ALA A 171 -18.68 1.62 4.88
N ALA A 172 -18.26 0.98 5.98
CA ALA A 172 -17.63 1.70 7.10
C ALA A 172 -16.29 2.35 6.72
N THR A 173 -15.67 1.91 5.61
CA THR A 173 -14.56 2.57 4.91
C THR A 173 -14.73 4.07 4.78
N HIS A 174 -15.95 4.54 4.52
CA HIS A 174 -16.23 5.97 4.31
C HIS A 174 -16.08 6.81 5.58
N ALA A 175 -16.07 6.18 6.76
CA ALA A 175 -15.82 6.86 8.03
C ALA A 175 -14.33 7.04 8.34
N VAL A 176 -13.44 6.33 7.64
CA VAL A 176 -12.00 6.39 7.88
C VAL A 176 -11.41 7.58 7.14
N LEU A 177 -10.77 8.48 7.90
CA LEU A 177 -10.17 9.69 7.34
C LEU A 177 -8.88 9.39 6.58
N GLU A 178 -8.67 10.08 5.45
CA GLU A 178 -7.42 10.01 4.69
C GLU A 178 -6.20 10.38 5.56
N THR A 179 -6.37 11.33 6.48
CA THR A 179 -5.33 11.75 7.44
C THR A 179 -4.95 10.64 8.42
N THR A 180 -5.92 9.83 8.85
CA THR A 180 -5.67 8.65 9.69
C THR A 180 -4.80 7.64 8.94
N ILE A 181 -5.22 7.25 7.73
CA ILE A 181 -4.45 6.32 6.88
C ILE A 181 -3.06 6.85 6.57
N TRP A 182 -2.96 8.14 6.24
CA TRP A 182 -1.68 8.80 5.99
C TRP A 182 -0.74 8.71 7.19
N THR A 183 -1.23 9.05 8.39
CA THR A 183 -0.43 9.04 9.62
C THR A 183 0.08 7.64 9.94
N LEU A 184 -0.78 6.63 9.83
CA LEU A 184 -0.41 5.23 10.04
C LEU A 184 0.64 4.76 9.04
N ARG A 185 0.51 5.12 7.77
CA ARG A 185 1.45 4.76 6.71
C ARG A 185 2.81 5.43 6.88
N VAL A 186 2.85 6.73 7.21
CA VAL A 186 4.11 7.44 7.48
C VAL A 186 4.81 6.78 8.67
N ARG A 187 4.09 6.54 9.76
CA ARG A 187 4.65 5.86 10.94
C ARG A 187 5.20 4.48 10.58
N PHE A 188 4.45 3.67 9.84
CA PHE A 188 4.90 2.35 9.43
C PHE A 188 6.13 2.40 8.50
N LEU A 189 6.20 3.38 7.60
CA LEU A 189 7.39 3.63 6.77
C LEU A 189 8.62 3.97 7.63
N GLU A 190 8.47 4.85 8.62
CA GLU A 190 9.54 5.23 9.55
C GLU A 190 9.99 4.08 10.46
N GLU A 191 9.09 3.18 10.85
CA GLU A 191 9.41 2.02 11.68
C GLU A 191 10.09 0.91 10.87
N GLN A 192 9.61 0.63 9.66
CA GLN A 192 10.00 -0.57 8.92
C GLN A 192 11.05 -0.33 7.83
N ALA A 193 10.99 0.80 7.11
CA ALA A 193 11.85 1.01 5.94
C ALA A 193 13.03 1.96 6.24
N LEU A 194 12.72 3.16 6.74
CA LEU A 194 13.71 4.24 6.85
C LEU A 194 14.87 4.00 7.83
N PRO A 195 14.78 3.16 8.89
CA PRO A 195 15.92 2.93 9.79
C PRO A 195 17.11 2.30 9.05
N ARG A 196 16.85 1.54 8.00
CA ARG A 196 17.85 0.81 7.21
C ARG A 196 18.56 1.67 6.18
N TRP A 197 18.02 2.84 5.88
CA TRP A 197 18.59 3.75 4.89
C TRP A 197 19.33 4.87 5.62
N ALA A 198 20.59 5.09 5.24
CA ALA A 198 21.36 6.24 5.72
C ALA A 198 20.79 7.54 5.15
N THR A 199 20.44 7.51 3.86
CA THR A 199 19.80 8.59 3.11
C THR A 199 18.83 8.02 2.09
N PHE A 200 17.90 8.84 1.59
CA PHE A 200 16.98 8.46 0.52
C PHE A 200 16.49 9.68 -0.27
N THR A 201 15.95 9.42 -1.47
CA THR A 201 15.32 10.42 -2.34
C THR A 201 13.80 10.27 -2.34
N ILE A 202 13.07 11.39 -2.32
CA ILE A 202 11.61 11.36 -2.53
C ILE A 202 11.32 11.62 -4.02
N TRP A 203 10.74 10.64 -4.71
CA TRP A 203 10.29 10.84 -6.08
C TRP A 203 8.87 11.43 -6.07
N ASN A 204 8.76 12.69 -6.52
CA ASN A 204 7.61 13.62 -6.57
C ASN A 204 7.97 14.91 -5.82
N ALA A 205 8.41 15.93 -6.54
CA ALA A 205 8.71 17.25 -5.98
C ALA A 205 7.46 18.14 -5.84
N GLY A 206 6.25 17.56 -5.92
CA GLY A 206 4.95 18.20 -5.81
C GLY A 206 4.23 17.93 -4.48
N ARG A 207 2.89 17.95 -4.51
CA ARG A 207 2.05 17.94 -3.30
C ARG A 207 2.28 16.72 -2.41
N GLN A 208 2.31 15.51 -2.98
CA GLN A 208 2.39 14.27 -2.19
C GLN A 208 3.78 14.06 -1.59
N GLY A 209 4.86 14.24 -2.37
CA GLY A 209 6.21 14.11 -1.83
C GLY A 209 6.54 15.18 -0.79
N ARG A 210 6.15 16.44 -1.00
CA ARG A 210 6.31 17.50 0.00
C ARG A 210 5.46 17.25 1.25
N ARG A 211 4.27 16.66 1.12
CA ARG A 211 3.47 16.23 2.28
C ARG A 211 4.22 15.16 3.06
N LEU A 212 4.79 14.15 2.41
CA LEU A 212 5.59 13.11 3.08
C LEU A 212 6.73 13.74 3.86
N TYR A 213 7.56 14.57 3.21
CA TYR A 213 8.69 15.23 3.85
C TYR A 213 8.31 16.01 5.12
N ARG A 214 7.16 16.71 5.09
CA ARG A 214 6.64 17.45 6.25
C ARG A 214 6.08 16.56 7.35
N SER A 215 5.58 15.37 7.00
CA SER A 215 5.03 14.40 7.95
C SER A 215 6.09 13.53 8.63
N LEU A 216 7.31 13.47 8.09
CA LEU A 216 8.41 12.71 8.70
C LEU A 216 8.85 13.35 10.03
N THR A 217 9.32 12.51 10.95
CA THR A 217 10.06 12.96 12.12
C THR A 217 11.33 13.70 11.70
N ALA A 218 11.88 14.52 12.60
CA ALA A 218 13.12 15.24 12.33
C ALA A 218 14.30 14.30 11.99
N GLU A 219 14.34 13.10 12.59
CA GLU A 219 15.36 12.10 12.31
C GLU A 219 15.25 11.56 10.88
N SER A 220 14.09 11.02 10.49
CA SER A 220 13.86 10.51 9.15
C SER A 220 13.99 11.59 8.09
N ARG A 221 13.53 12.81 8.39
CA ARG A 221 13.59 13.94 7.46
C ARG A 221 15.03 14.35 7.12
N ARG A 222 15.97 14.27 8.06
CA ARG A 222 17.40 14.54 7.82
C ARG A 222 18.04 13.56 6.83
N LYS A 223 17.44 12.39 6.63
CA LYS A 223 17.90 11.40 5.66
C LYS A 223 17.49 11.74 4.22
N VAL A 224 16.58 12.70 4.02
CA VAL A 224 16.13 13.10 2.67
C VAL A 224 17.18 13.99 2.03
N VAL A 225 17.86 13.48 1.01
CA VAL A 225 18.95 14.21 0.32
C VAL A 225 18.48 14.96 -0.92
N ALA A 226 17.36 14.54 -1.51
CA ALA A 226 16.79 15.20 -2.68
C ALA A 226 15.29 14.89 -2.81
N PHE A 227 14.59 15.77 -3.53
CA PHE A 227 13.44 15.39 -4.33
C PHE A 227 13.87 15.12 -5.76
N CYS A 228 13.13 14.27 -6.47
CA CYS A 228 13.25 14.19 -7.91
C CYS A 228 11.90 14.23 -8.63
N ASP A 229 11.92 14.68 -9.89
CA ASP A 229 10.74 14.82 -10.74
C ASP A 229 11.12 14.74 -12.23
N VAL A 230 10.12 14.73 -13.10
CA VAL A 230 10.26 14.87 -14.56
C VAL A 230 9.84 16.27 -15.04
N ASP A 231 9.09 17.00 -14.21
CA ASP A 231 8.60 18.33 -14.51
C ASP A 231 9.73 19.36 -14.45
N GLU A 232 10.13 19.86 -15.62
CA GLU A 232 11.21 20.84 -15.79
C GLU A 232 11.00 22.10 -14.94
N ASN A 233 9.75 22.57 -14.78
CA ASN A 233 9.47 23.76 -13.97
C ASN A 233 9.77 23.52 -12.49
N LYS A 234 9.61 22.28 -12.00
CA LYS A 234 9.98 21.94 -10.62
C LYS A 234 11.49 21.79 -10.48
N ILE A 235 12.15 21.24 -11.49
CA ILE A 235 13.60 21.03 -11.51
C ILE A 235 14.34 22.38 -11.59
N GLN A 236 13.87 23.30 -12.44
CA GLN A 236 14.46 24.64 -12.60
C GLN A 236 14.36 25.49 -11.33
N LYS A 237 13.38 25.25 -10.45
CA LYS A 237 13.34 25.89 -9.12
C LYS A 237 14.53 25.49 -8.24
N GLY A 238 15.22 24.40 -8.56
CA GLY A 238 16.48 23.96 -7.95
C GLY A 238 16.35 23.31 -6.57
N PHE A 239 15.43 23.78 -5.72
CA PHE A 239 15.24 23.24 -4.38
C PHE A 239 13.81 23.45 -3.85
N TYR A 240 13.44 22.64 -2.87
CA TYR A 240 12.30 22.83 -1.99
C TYR A 240 12.76 23.42 -0.66
N CYS A 241 12.12 24.50 -0.21
CA CYS A 241 12.32 25.07 1.12
C CYS A 241 11.16 24.66 2.04
N HIS A 242 11.47 24.13 3.22
CA HIS A 242 10.45 23.84 4.23
C HIS A 242 10.15 25.08 5.05
N GLU A 243 9.21 25.90 4.56
CA GLU A 243 8.92 27.22 5.13
C GLU A 243 8.41 27.20 6.58
N GLU A 244 7.68 26.15 6.95
CA GLU A 244 7.12 25.92 8.30
C GLU A 244 8.18 25.39 9.29
N SER A 245 9.42 25.14 8.84
CA SER A 245 10.48 24.66 9.73
C SER A 245 10.93 25.73 10.72
N GLN A 246 11.12 25.28 11.96
CA GLN A 246 11.74 26.09 13.02
C GLN A 246 13.27 26.13 12.92
N GLU A 247 13.88 25.26 12.11
CA GLU A 247 15.33 25.24 11.89
C GLU A 247 15.82 26.54 11.21
N ARG A 248 17.04 26.96 11.57
CA ARG A 248 17.72 28.14 11.03
C ARG A 248 19.17 27.78 10.65
N PRO A 249 19.56 27.87 9.36
CA PRO A 249 18.74 28.24 8.20
C PRO A 249 17.61 27.23 7.94
N LYS A 250 16.56 27.67 7.24
CA LYS A 250 15.44 26.79 6.85
C LYS A 250 15.97 25.64 5.98
N PRO A 251 15.48 24.39 6.16
CA PRO A 251 15.92 23.25 5.36
C PRO A 251 15.62 23.47 3.89
N ARG A 252 16.66 23.31 3.06
CA ARG A 252 16.58 23.37 1.59
C ARG A 252 16.99 22.02 1.04
N VAL A 253 16.07 21.38 0.33
CA VAL A 253 16.27 20.05 -0.26
C VAL A 253 16.34 20.22 -1.78
N PRO A 254 17.44 19.81 -2.45
CA PRO A 254 17.55 19.89 -3.91
C PRO A 254 16.40 19.21 -4.64
N VAL A 255 16.01 19.75 -5.80
CA VAL A 255 15.06 19.13 -6.73
C VAL A 255 15.83 18.76 -8.00
N LEU A 256 15.98 17.46 -8.23
CA LEU A 256 16.75 16.92 -9.34
C LEU A 256 15.85 16.34 -10.44
N HIS A 257 16.37 16.27 -11.66
CA HIS A 257 15.79 15.38 -12.66
C HIS A 257 15.93 13.92 -12.18
N PHE A 258 14.93 13.06 -12.40
CA PHE A 258 14.93 11.69 -11.87
C PHE A 258 16.17 10.86 -12.25
N ARG A 259 16.73 11.07 -13.45
CA ARG A 259 17.97 10.39 -13.89
C ARG A 259 19.23 10.79 -13.11
N ALA A 260 19.23 11.97 -12.50
CA ALA A 260 20.35 12.46 -11.69
C ALA A 260 20.22 12.10 -10.21
N ALA A 261 19.04 11.62 -9.80
CA ALA A 261 18.77 11.25 -8.42
C ALA A 261 19.31 9.86 -8.08
N ARG A 262 19.59 9.63 -6.80
CA ARG A 262 20.18 8.36 -6.32
C ARG A 262 19.19 7.58 -5.46
N PRO A 263 19.17 6.23 -5.58
CA PRO A 263 18.42 5.37 -4.68
C PRO A 263 19.03 5.39 -3.26
N PRO A 264 18.29 4.94 -2.23
CA PRO A 264 16.93 4.40 -2.33
C PRO A 264 15.85 5.48 -2.53
N PHE A 265 14.75 5.12 -3.19
CA PHE A 265 13.63 6.04 -3.45
C PHE A 265 12.39 5.71 -2.61
N VAL A 266 11.77 6.74 -2.02
CA VAL A 266 10.36 6.69 -1.65
C VAL A 266 9.54 7.32 -2.76
N ILE A 267 8.76 6.49 -3.45
CA ILE A 267 8.02 6.90 -4.64
C ILE A 267 6.63 7.37 -4.23
N CYS A 268 6.41 8.68 -4.33
CA CYS A 268 5.13 9.33 -4.07
C CYS A 268 4.37 9.65 -5.38
N VAL A 269 4.64 8.90 -6.45
CA VAL A 269 3.93 8.98 -7.73
C VAL A 269 2.93 7.84 -7.82
N LYS A 270 1.67 8.15 -8.16
CA LYS A 270 0.60 7.15 -8.30
C LYS A 270 0.86 6.28 -9.53
N LEU A 271 0.85 4.97 -9.33
CA LEU A 271 0.87 3.97 -10.40
C LEU A 271 -0.34 4.15 -11.33
N ASP A 272 -0.23 3.74 -12.59
CA ASP A 272 -1.30 3.68 -13.59
C ASP A 272 -2.02 5.02 -13.88
N LEU A 273 -1.41 6.17 -13.59
CA LEU A 273 -1.99 7.50 -13.89
C LEU A 273 -1.34 8.21 -15.06
N THR A 274 -0.21 7.73 -15.56
CA THR A 274 0.59 8.39 -16.60
C THR A 274 0.63 7.61 -17.90
N GLY A 275 -0.27 6.64 -18.09
CA GLY A 275 -0.28 5.79 -19.29
C GLY A 275 1.03 5.01 -19.50
N GLY A 276 1.71 4.61 -18.43
CA GLY A 276 2.98 3.88 -18.48
C GLY A 276 4.24 4.76 -18.40
N ALA A 277 4.15 6.09 -18.60
CA ALA A 277 5.35 6.92 -18.66
C ALA A 277 6.17 6.95 -17.36
N PHE A 278 5.52 6.94 -16.19
CA PHE A 278 6.22 6.83 -14.91
C PHE A 278 6.89 5.46 -14.77
N GLU A 279 6.17 4.39 -15.11
CA GLU A 279 6.63 3.02 -15.05
C GLU A 279 7.84 2.80 -15.99
N ASP A 280 7.84 3.39 -17.18
CA ASP A 280 8.97 3.38 -18.13
C ASP A 280 10.20 4.09 -17.57
N ASN A 281 10.00 5.27 -16.97
CA ASN A 281 11.09 6.00 -16.31
C ASN A 281 11.69 5.19 -15.16
N LEU A 282 10.86 4.56 -14.33
CA LEU A 282 11.33 3.69 -13.25
C LEU A 282 12.09 2.47 -13.78
N ARG A 283 11.57 1.81 -14.84
CA ARG A 283 12.25 0.69 -15.51
C ARG A 283 13.61 1.08 -16.09
N SER A 284 13.73 2.30 -16.65
CA SER A 284 14.98 2.80 -17.23
C SER A 284 16.12 2.96 -16.22
N LEU A 285 15.81 3.04 -14.92
CA LEU A 285 16.81 3.13 -13.86
C LEU A 285 17.34 1.76 -13.40
N HIS A 286 16.75 0.65 -13.87
CA HIS A 286 17.15 -0.72 -13.52
C HIS A 286 17.21 -1.01 -12.00
N LEU A 287 16.30 -0.39 -11.24
CA LEU A 287 16.21 -0.51 -9.79
C LEU A 287 15.37 -1.70 -9.36
N ARG A 288 15.64 -2.23 -8.16
CA ARG A 288 14.89 -3.35 -7.58
C ARG A 288 13.94 -2.86 -6.48
N GLU A 289 12.65 -3.19 -6.59
CA GLU A 289 11.66 -2.87 -5.56
C GLU A 289 12.03 -3.54 -4.22
N GLY A 290 11.74 -2.86 -3.12
CA GLY A 290 12.09 -3.30 -1.77
C GLY A 290 13.51 -2.92 -1.38
N ARG A 291 14.47 -3.00 -2.32
CA ARG A 291 15.88 -2.65 -2.08
C ARG A 291 16.18 -1.19 -2.39
N ASP A 292 15.94 -0.81 -3.64
CA ASP A 292 16.34 0.47 -4.20
C ASP A 292 15.17 1.46 -4.24
N PHE A 293 13.93 0.98 -4.07
CA PHE A 293 12.77 1.85 -3.92
C PHE A 293 11.58 1.18 -3.23
N LEU A 294 10.67 2.01 -2.72
CA LEU A 294 9.36 1.62 -2.19
C LEU A 294 8.27 2.54 -2.73
N HIS A 295 7.08 1.98 -3.00
CA HIS A 295 5.90 2.76 -3.36
C HIS A 295 5.17 3.27 -2.11
N PHE A 296 4.88 4.58 -2.09
CA PHE A 296 4.16 5.28 -1.03
C PHE A 296 2.96 6.08 -1.57
N SER A 297 2.55 5.90 -2.82
CA SER A 297 1.38 6.58 -3.37
C SER A 297 0.05 5.90 -3.06
#